data_AF-A0A380H247-F1
#
_entry.id   AF-A0A380H247-F1
#
_cell.length_a   1.000
_cell.length_b   1.000
_cell.length_c   1.000
_cell.angle_alpha   90.00
_cell.angle_beta   90.00
_cell.angle_gamma   90.00
#
_symmetry.space_group_name_H-M   'P 1'
#
loop_
_entity.id
_entity.type
_entity.pdbx_description
1 polymer ?
#
loop_
_entity_poly.entity_id
_entity_poly.type
_entity_poly.pdbx_seq_one_letter_code
_entity_poly.pdbx_strand_id
1 'polypeptide(L)'
;MKRLLIRNFKLRRWTLLIYVLLLLFFPIFNLLNKYELPHSIISGSIGLILTIICLVDAGHLFRVNRRLGGTNSYYFFGSLPVSKKDLLNANYITCVVLTLLGALIISLYGYETNQIKTDSIYFSTTYSFIVANFFSIPIAFNKSTEQKNKDVPYIAYVFVVIVVLPFILSVLFILINYLTQNDSHIPTAYSYFLNYGLLIISIISLVINYLIQIKKIKN
;
A
#
# COMPACT_ATOMS: atom_id res chain seq x y z
N MET A 1 -13.29 6.22 19.94
CA MET A 1 -12.82 5.49 18.74
C MET A 1 -13.83 5.42 17.58
N LYS A 2 -15.08 4.92 17.75
CA LYS A 2 -16.07 4.71 16.64
C LYS A 2 -16.27 5.93 15.72
N ARG A 3 -16.45 7.12 16.29
CA ARG A 3 -16.64 8.36 15.53
C ARG A 3 -15.43 8.73 14.65
N LEU A 4 -14.21 8.41 15.10
CA LEU A 4 -12.97 8.66 14.34
C LEU A 4 -12.85 7.71 13.14
N LEU A 5 -13.21 6.44 13.32
CA LEU A 5 -13.26 5.49 12.21
C LEU A 5 -14.30 5.93 11.16
N ILE A 6 -15.50 6.30 11.59
CA ILE A 6 -16.54 6.81 10.68
C ILE A 6 -16.04 8.04 9.92
N ARG A 7 -15.39 8.99 10.60
CA ARG A 7 -14.77 10.15 9.96
C ARG A 7 -13.76 9.72 8.90
N ASN A 8 -12.81 8.85 9.26
CA ASN A 8 -11.76 8.41 8.35
C ASN A 8 -12.31 7.70 7.12
N PHE A 9 -13.31 6.82 7.28
CA PHE A 9 -13.97 6.16 6.14
C PHE A 9 -14.82 7.14 5.31
N LYS A 10 -15.52 8.10 5.93
CA LYS A 10 -16.21 9.18 5.19
C LYS A 10 -15.24 10.02 4.37
N LEU A 11 -14.05 10.33 4.90
CA LEU A 11 -12.98 10.99 4.17
C LEU A 11 -12.46 10.15 3.01
N ARG A 12 -12.80 8.86 2.92
CA ARG A 12 -12.41 7.94 1.84
C ARG A 12 -13.62 7.41 1.05
N ARG A 13 -14.78 8.08 1.17
CA ARG A 13 -16.05 7.67 0.53
C ARG A 13 -15.91 7.31 -0.94
N TRP A 14 -15.16 8.10 -1.71
CA TRP A 14 -15.00 7.90 -3.14
C TRP A 14 -14.17 6.65 -3.47
N THR A 15 -13.08 6.41 -2.75
CA THR A 15 -12.30 5.16 -2.88
C THR A 15 -13.17 3.96 -2.54
N LEU A 16 -13.92 4.03 -1.43
CA LEU A 16 -14.82 2.95 -1.02
C LEU A 16 -15.91 2.69 -2.06
N LEU A 17 -16.48 3.74 -2.66
CA LEU A 17 -17.48 3.62 -3.72
C LEU A 17 -16.90 2.87 -4.94
N ILE A 18 -15.70 3.27 -5.39
CA ILE A 18 -14.99 2.60 -6.49
C ILE A 18 -14.73 1.14 -6.14
N TYR A 19 -14.30 0.87 -4.90
CA TYR A 19 -14.03 -0.49 -4.44
C TYR A 19 -15.27 -1.37 -4.47
N VAL A 20 -16.40 -0.85 -3.98
CA VAL A 20 -17.70 -1.57 -4.00
C VAL A 20 -18.16 -1.79 -5.44
N LEU A 21 -18.07 -0.78 -6.31
CA LEU A 21 -18.43 -0.92 -7.72
C LEU A 21 -17.59 -2.00 -8.42
N LEU A 22 -16.28 -2.03 -8.19
CA LEU A 22 -15.39 -3.06 -8.73
C LEU A 22 -15.74 -4.44 -8.18
N LEU A 23 -16.11 -4.55 -6.90
CA LEU A 23 -16.48 -5.83 -6.31
C LEU A 23 -17.82 -6.36 -6.88
N LEU A 24 -18.79 -5.48 -7.09
CA LEU A 24 -20.07 -5.83 -7.74
C LEU A 24 -19.91 -6.17 -9.22
N PHE A 25 -18.97 -5.54 -9.91
CA PHE A 25 -18.71 -5.78 -11.32
C PHE A 25 -17.92 -7.07 -11.59
N PHE A 26 -17.16 -7.55 -10.60
CA PHE A 26 -16.32 -8.73 -10.71
C PHE A 26 -17.02 -10.01 -11.22
N PRO A 27 -18.20 -10.42 -10.72
CA PRO A 27 -18.89 -11.60 -11.25
C PRO A 27 -19.26 -11.43 -12.73
N ILE A 28 -19.67 -10.23 -13.15
CA ILE A 28 -20.00 -9.93 -14.55
C ILE A 28 -18.74 -10.04 -15.41
N PHE A 29 -17.61 -9.50 -14.92
CA PHE A 29 -16.33 -9.58 -15.60
C PHE A 29 -15.90 -11.03 -15.85
N ASN A 30 -16.05 -11.92 -14.86
CA ASN A 30 -15.68 -13.33 -14.99
C ASN A 30 -16.60 -14.15 -15.92
N LEU A 31 -17.82 -13.67 -16.19
CA LEU A 31 -18.73 -14.33 -17.13
C LEU A 31 -18.36 -14.04 -18.60
N LEU A 32 -17.52 -13.03 -18.85
CA LEU A 32 -17.10 -12.67 -20.20
C LEU A 32 -16.07 -13.67 -20.73
N ASN A 33 -16.26 -14.07 -21.99
CA ASN A 33 -15.34 -14.98 -22.66
C ASN A 33 -14.00 -14.28 -22.96
N LYS A 34 -12.89 -14.87 -22.50
CA LYS A 34 -11.55 -14.27 -22.58
C LYS A 34 -11.07 -14.04 -24.01
N TYR A 35 -11.57 -14.81 -24.97
CA TYR A 35 -11.14 -14.75 -26.37
C TYR A 35 -11.90 -13.71 -27.20
N GLU A 36 -12.92 -13.07 -26.63
CA GLU A 36 -13.76 -12.13 -27.36
C GLU A 36 -13.32 -10.67 -27.15
N LEU A 37 -13.52 -9.86 -28.19
CA LEU A 37 -13.22 -8.42 -28.21
C LEU A 37 -13.77 -7.65 -26.98
N PRO A 38 -15.02 -7.89 -26.52
CA PRO A 38 -15.56 -7.22 -25.33
C PRO A 38 -14.73 -7.44 -24.07
N HIS A 39 -14.21 -8.66 -23.84
CA HIS A 39 -13.38 -8.96 -22.69
C HIS A 39 -12.07 -8.17 -22.74
N SER A 40 -11.42 -8.09 -23.91
CA SER A 40 -10.17 -7.34 -24.07
C SER A 40 -10.33 -5.85 -23.74
N ILE A 41 -11.36 -5.20 -24.29
CA ILE A 41 -11.64 -3.77 -24.06
C ILE A 41 -11.93 -3.49 -22.58
N ILE A 42 -12.76 -4.33 -21.97
CA ILE A 42 -13.15 -4.20 -20.56
C ILE A 42 -11.94 -4.46 -19.65
N SER A 43 -11.13 -5.50 -19.93
CA SER A 43 -9.92 -5.83 -19.17
C SER A 43 -8.88 -4.71 -19.23
N GLY A 44 -8.68 -4.06 -20.39
CA GLY A 44 -7.76 -2.94 -20.53
C GLY A 44 -8.20 -1.73 -19.70
N SER A 45 -9.50 -1.43 -19.74
CA SER A 45 -10.10 -0.33 -18.96
C SER A 45 -10.01 -0.58 -17.45
N ILE A 46 -10.33 -1.81 -17.00
CA ILE A 46 -10.19 -2.22 -15.60
C ILE A 46 -8.73 -2.15 -15.18
N GLY A 47 -7.82 -2.62 -16.03
CA GLY A 47 -6.39 -2.56 -15.76
C GLY A 47 -5.94 -1.13 -15.48
N LEU A 48 -6.30 -0.17 -16.34
CA LEU A 48 -5.97 1.24 -16.12
C LEU A 48 -6.52 1.77 -14.79
N ILE A 49 -7.78 1.46 -14.46
CA ILE A 49 -8.39 1.83 -13.17
C ILE A 49 -7.60 1.24 -12.00
N LEU A 50 -7.20 -0.04 -12.09
CA LEU A 50 -6.40 -0.71 -11.07
C LEU A 50 -5.00 -0.12 -10.95
N THR A 51 -4.35 0.31 -12.04
CA THR A 51 -3.06 1.03 -11.96
C THR A 51 -3.22 2.33 -11.20
N ILE A 52 -4.27 3.11 -11.52
CA ILE A 52 -4.55 4.37 -10.83
C ILE A 52 -4.80 4.11 -9.36
N ILE A 53 -5.58 3.09 -9.01
CA ILE A 53 -5.78 2.67 -7.62
C ILE A 53 -4.43 2.34 -6.99
N CYS A 54 -3.59 1.51 -7.61
CA CYS A 54 -2.30 1.14 -7.06
C CYS A 54 -1.42 2.36 -6.77
N LEU A 55 -1.34 3.32 -7.69
CA LEU A 55 -0.51 4.52 -7.52
C LEU A 55 -1.09 5.51 -6.53
N VAL A 56 -2.38 5.82 -6.65
CA VAL A 56 -3.05 6.86 -5.83
C VAL A 56 -3.36 6.34 -4.43
N ASP A 57 -3.59 5.04 -4.27
CA ASP A 57 -3.91 4.42 -3.00
C ASP A 57 -2.73 3.70 -2.34
N ALA A 58 -1.57 3.63 -3.00
CA ALA A 58 -0.29 3.43 -2.33
C ALA A 58 -0.03 4.62 -1.40
N GLY A 59 -0.17 4.42 -0.09
CA GLY A 59 -0.04 5.47 0.93
C GLY A 59 -1.38 6.08 1.34
N HIS A 60 -2.38 5.25 1.64
CA HIS A 60 -3.69 5.65 2.17
C HIS A 60 -3.58 6.72 3.27
N LEU A 61 -2.60 6.58 4.17
CA LEU A 61 -2.42 7.50 5.29
C LEU A 61 -1.99 8.91 4.85
N PHE A 62 -1.20 9.07 3.78
CA PHE A 62 -0.87 10.38 3.20
C PHE A 62 -2.12 11.13 2.72
N ARG A 63 -3.01 10.42 2.03
CA ARG A 63 -4.26 11.01 1.55
C ARG A 63 -5.23 11.32 2.68
N VAL A 64 -5.31 10.45 3.69
CA VAL A 64 -6.09 10.72 4.92
C VAL A 64 -5.56 11.98 5.61
N ASN A 65 -4.25 12.07 5.84
CA ASN A 65 -3.60 13.23 6.44
C ASN A 65 -3.87 14.52 5.66
N ARG A 66 -3.71 14.49 4.33
CA ARG A 66 -4.00 15.65 3.46
C ARG A 66 -5.45 16.12 3.59
N ARG A 67 -6.42 15.20 3.67
CA ARG A 67 -7.85 15.52 3.85
C ARG A 67 -8.21 15.99 5.27
N LEU A 68 -7.38 15.65 6.26
CA LEU A 68 -7.53 16.09 7.64
C LEU A 68 -6.96 17.50 7.91
N GLY A 69 -6.37 18.17 6.91
CA GLY A 69 -5.75 19.49 7.05
C GLY A 69 -4.22 19.47 7.01
N GLY A 70 -3.61 18.35 6.61
CA GLY A 70 -2.17 18.26 6.39
C GLY A 70 -1.36 18.42 7.67
N THR A 71 -0.31 19.24 7.63
CA THR A 71 0.58 19.51 8.78
C THR A 71 -0.13 20.17 9.96
N ASN A 72 -1.21 20.90 9.70
CA ASN A 72 -1.95 21.61 10.73
C ASN A 72 -2.98 20.71 11.45
N SER A 73 -3.26 19.52 10.90
CA SER A 73 -4.19 18.55 11.48
C SER A 73 -3.80 18.18 12.91
N TYR A 74 -2.49 17.98 13.18
CA TYR A 74 -1.99 17.64 14.49
C TYR A 74 -2.38 18.66 15.59
N TYR A 75 -2.30 19.96 15.30
CA TYR A 75 -2.66 21.00 16.26
C TYR A 75 -4.17 21.07 16.50
N PHE A 76 -4.96 20.89 15.44
CA PHE A 76 -6.42 20.88 15.52
C PHE A 76 -6.97 19.65 16.26
N PHE A 77 -6.41 18.46 16.02
CA PHE A 77 -6.83 17.26 16.74
C PHE A 77 -6.26 17.18 18.15
N GLY A 78 -5.14 17.86 18.41
CA GLY A 78 -4.61 18.06 19.76
C GLY A 78 -5.51 18.92 20.66
N SER A 79 -6.37 19.78 20.10
CA SER A 79 -7.31 20.61 20.87
C SER A 79 -8.69 19.95 21.05
N LEU A 80 -8.98 18.86 20.36
CA LEU A 80 -10.23 18.12 20.52
C LEU A 80 -10.17 17.21 21.76
N PRO A 81 -11.30 16.99 22.46
CA PRO A 81 -11.38 16.13 23.64
C PRO A 81 -11.37 14.64 23.22
N VAL A 82 -10.30 14.21 22.55
CA VAL A 82 -10.15 12.88 21.97
C VAL A 82 -8.81 12.30 22.42
N SER A 83 -8.82 11.04 22.87
CA SER A 83 -7.60 10.36 23.26
C SER A 83 -6.65 10.17 22.08
N LYS A 84 -5.36 10.54 22.26
CA LYS A 84 -4.29 10.29 21.28
C LYS A 84 -4.16 8.81 20.92
N LYS A 85 -4.45 7.91 21.87
CA LYS A 85 -4.48 6.46 21.65
C LYS A 85 -5.61 6.06 20.69
N ASP A 86 -6.81 6.58 20.92
CA ASP A 86 -7.96 6.31 20.05
C ASP A 86 -7.72 6.80 18.62
N LEU A 87 -7.00 7.91 18.50
CA LEU A 87 -6.64 8.53 17.24
C LEU A 87 -5.59 7.69 16.48
N LEU A 88 -4.54 7.25 17.16
CA LEU A 88 -3.55 6.31 16.63
C LEU A 88 -4.25 5.03 16.13
N ASN A 89 -5.08 4.42 16.97
CA ASN A 89 -5.80 3.20 16.66
C ASN A 89 -6.70 3.37 15.43
N ALA A 90 -7.46 4.48 15.37
CA ALA A 90 -8.35 4.74 14.25
C ALA A 90 -7.58 4.84 12.92
N ASN A 91 -6.43 5.52 12.89
CA ASN A 91 -5.64 5.68 11.68
C ASN A 91 -4.96 4.39 11.23
N TYR A 92 -4.41 3.59 12.16
CA TYR A 92 -3.87 2.26 11.85
C TYR A 92 -4.94 1.31 11.30
N ILE A 93 -6.08 1.20 11.99
CA ILE A 93 -7.19 0.35 11.56
C ILE A 93 -7.70 0.80 10.19
N THR A 94 -7.86 2.11 9.97
CA THR A 94 -8.29 2.62 8.66
C THR A 94 -7.29 2.24 7.56
N CYS A 95 -5.99 2.41 7.80
CA CYS A 95 -4.94 2.06 6.84
C CYS A 95 -4.98 0.56 6.51
N VAL A 96 -5.01 -0.30 7.52
CA VAL A 96 -5.03 -1.77 7.35
C VAL A 96 -6.28 -2.19 6.57
N VAL A 97 -7.47 -1.74 6.97
CA VAL A 97 -8.73 -2.12 6.31
C VAL A 97 -8.75 -1.68 4.85
N LEU A 98 -8.38 -0.45 4.55
CA LEU A 98 -8.36 0.04 3.17
C LEU A 98 -7.30 -0.67 2.31
N THR A 99 -6.14 -0.98 2.89
CA THR A 99 -5.08 -1.72 2.21
C THR A 99 -5.53 -3.13 1.86
N LEU A 100 -6.16 -3.84 2.81
CA LEU A 100 -6.67 -5.20 2.58
C LEU A 100 -7.80 -5.21 1.55
N LEU A 101 -8.72 -4.26 1.59
CA LEU A 101 -9.78 -4.13 0.59
C LEU A 101 -9.22 -3.84 -0.81
N GLY A 102 -8.26 -2.92 -0.92
CA GLY A 102 -7.60 -2.61 -2.20
C GLY A 102 -6.84 -3.82 -2.75
N ALA A 103 -6.05 -4.48 -1.91
CA ALA A 103 -5.31 -5.68 -2.28
C ALA A 103 -6.23 -6.83 -2.73
N LEU A 104 -7.35 -7.02 -2.04
CA LEU A 104 -8.38 -7.99 -2.43
C LEU A 104 -8.91 -7.70 -3.83
N ILE A 105 -9.26 -6.45 -4.13
CA ILE A 105 -9.77 -6.06 -5.45
C ILE A 105 -8.71 -6.27 -6.53
N ILE A 106 -7.47 -5.83 -6.31
CA ILE A 106 -6.36 -6.02 -7.26
C ILE A 106 -6.16 -7.52 -7.55
N SER A 107 -6.19 -8.34 -6.49
CA SER A 107 -6.04 -9.81 -6.59
C SER A 107 -7.19 -10.47 -7.34
N LEU A 108 -8.45 -10.08 -7.07
CA LEU A 108 -9.63 -10.64 -7.73
C LEU A 108 -9.54 -10.50 -9.25
N TYR A 109 -9.13 -9.33 -9.74
CA TYR A 109 -8.99 -9.06 -11.17
C TYR A 109 -7.71 -9.64 -11.78
N GLY A 110 -6.89 -10.37 -11.00
CA GLY A 110 -5.64 -10.98 -11.48
C GLY A 110 -4.66 -9.96 -12.05
N TYR A 111 -4.68 -8.74 -11.53
CA TYR A 111 -3.98 -7.63 -12.14
C TYR A 111 -2.50 -7.59 -11.73
N GLU A 112 -1.62 -7.84 -12.69
CA GLU A 112 -0.16 -7.84 -12.50
C GLU A 112 0.51 -6.87 -13.48
N THR A 113 0.72 -5.62 -13.07
CA THR A 113 1.43 -4.61 -13.88
C THR A 113 2.93 -4.70 -13.79
N ASN A 114 3.44 -5.16 -12.65
CA ASN A 114 4.85 -5.02 -12.31
C ASN A 114 5.60 -6.32 -12.59
N GLN A 115 5.42 -6.86 -13.79
CA GLN A 115 6.35 -7.83 -14.32
C GLN A 115 7.54 -7.05 -14.89
N ILE A 116 8.50 -6.68 -14.05
CA ILE A 116 9.86 -6.40 -14.54
C ILE A 116 10.41 -7.76 -14.98
N LYS A 117 10.03 -8.18 -16.19
CA LYS A 117 10.52 -9.41 -16.84
C LYS A 117 11.95 -9.18 -17.32
N THR A 118 12.85 -8.98 -16.37
CA THR A 118 14.27 -9.28 -16.55
C THR A 118 14.48 -10.66 -15.93
N ASP A 119 14.46 -11.69 -16.78
CA ASP A 119 14.82 -13.08 -16.49
C ASP A 119 14.43 -13.61 -15.11
N SER A 120 13.11 -13.64 -14.82
CA SER A 120 12.44 -14.33 -13.67
C SER A 120 12.15 -13.53 -12.39
N ILE A 121 12.54 -12.25 -12.28
CA ILE A 121 12.09 -11.45 -11.14
C ILE A 121 10.61 -11.08 -11.30
N TYR A 122 9.81 -11.54 -10.34
CA TYR A 122 8.39 -11.22 -10.29
C TYR A 122 8.09 -10.51 -8.98
N PHE A 123 7.53 -9.30 -9.05
CA PHE A 123 7.02 -8.60 -7.88
C PHE A 123 5.55 -8.27 -8.10
N SER A 124 4.67 -8.98 -7.40
CA SER A 124 3.24 -8.85 -7.57
C SER A 124 2.77 -7.44 -7.24
N THR A 125 1.95 -6.86 -8.10
CA THR A 125 1.31 -5.57 -7.86
C THR A 125 0.51 -5.57 -6.56
N THR A 126 -0.13 -6.69 -6.22
CA THR A 126 -0.86 -6.85 -4.95
C THR A 126 0.06 -6.73 -3.74
N TYR A 127 1.19 -7.44 -3.74
CA TYR A 127 2.15 -7.37 -2.63
C TYR A 127 2.83 -6.01 -2.56
N SER A 128 3.21 -5.44 -3.70
CA SER A 128 3.73 -4.07 -3.80
C SER A 128 2.77 -3.05 -3.17
N PHE A 129 1.47 -3.16 -3.46
CA PHE A 129 0.44 -2.29 -2.90
C PHE A 129 0.34 -2.39 -1.38
N ILE A 130 0.39 -3.62 -0.83
CA ILE A 130 0.36 -3.85 0.62
C ILE A 130 1.62 -3.25 1.26
N VAL A 131 2.79 -3.59 0.73
CA VAL A 131 4.10 -3.12 1.22
C VAL A 131 4.16 -1.59 1.21
N ALA A 132 3.74 -0.96 0.10
CA ALA A 132 3.70 0.49 -0.03
C ALA A 132 2.75 1.17 0.97
N ASN A 133 1.65 0.53 1.36
CA ASN A 133 0.79 1.09 2.39
C ASN A 133 1.33 0.87 3.80
N PHE A 134 1.85 -0.31 4.10
CA PHE A 134 2.33 -0.63 5.44
C PHE A 134 3.60 0.13 5.79
N PHE A 135 4.52 0.32 4.84
CA PHE A 135 5.69 1.17 5.05
C PHE A 135 5.38 2.66 5.13
N SER A 136 4.20 3.10 4.69
CA SER A 136 3.88 4.53 4.68
C SER A 136 3.88 5.11 6.08
N ILE A 137 3.38 4.34 7.05
CA ILE A 137 3.31 4.74 8.46
C ILE A 137 4.70 4.89 9.09
N PRO A 138 5.55 3.84 9.15
CA PRO A 138 6.86 3.93 9.78
C PRO A 138 7.81 4.92 9.11
N ILE A 139 7.73 5.08 7.79
CA ILE A 139 8.65 5.96 7.03
C ILE A 139 8.22 7.43 7.14
N ALA A 140 6.92 7.71 6.98
CA ALA A 140 6.45 9.09 6.79
C ALA A 140 5.72 9.69 7.98
N PHE A 141 5.31 8.89 8.97
CA PHE A 141 4.51 9.38 10.10
C PHE A 141 5.20 9.14 11.43
N ASN A 142 5.62 10.24 12.05
CA ASN A 142 6.50 10.25 13.22
C ASN A 142 5.76 10.48 14.55
N LYS A 143 4.59 11.14 14.56
CA LYS A 143 3.74 11.30 15.77
C LYS A 143 2.26 11.06 15.52
N SER A 144 1.71 10.09 16.25
CA SER A 144 0.28 9.76 16.32
C SER A 144 -0.40 9.67 14.96
N THR A 145 0.34 9.36 13.89
CA THR A 145 -0.11 9.31 12.48
C THR A 145 -0.71 10.60 11.89
N GLU A 146 -0.75 11.70 12.63
CA GLU A 146 -1.26 13.01 12.16
C GLU A 146 -0.16 14.00 11.83
N GLN A 147 1.02 13.82 12.42
CA GLN A 147 2.20 14.53 11.95
C GLN A 147 2.87 13.67 10.88
N LYS A 148 2.75 14.12 9.63
CA LYS A 148 3.58 13.66 8.52
C LYS A 148 4.95 14.34 8.63
N ASN A 149 6.02 13.59 8.45
CA ASN A 149 7.35 14.16 8.30
C ASN A 149 7.35 15.09 7.06
N LYS A 150 7.79 16.34 7.24
CA LYS A 150 7.80 17.33 6.14
C LYS A 150 8.70 16.87 4.99
N ASP A 151 9.78 16.18 5.33
CA ASP A 151 10.84 15.76 4.41
C ASP A 151 10.44 14.60 3.49
N VAL A 152 9.28 13.98 3.72
CA VAL A 152 8.80 12.84 2.91
C VAL A 152 7.65 13.28 2.01
N PRO A 153 7.91 13.70 0.75
CA PRO A 153 6.87 14.01 -0.21
C PRO A 153 6.18 12.72 -0.70
N TYR A 154 4.87 12.80 -0.89
CA TYR A 154 4.03 11.65 -1.24
C TYR A 154 4.46 10.97 -2.56
N ILE A 155 4.68 11.76 -3.61
CA ILE A 155 5.05 11.22 -4.94
C ILE A 155 6.40 10.50 -4.89
N ALA A 156 7.40 11.11 -4.24
CA ALA A 156 8.71 10.48 -4.09
C ALA A 156 8.61 9.20 -3.26
N TYR A 157 7.80 9.21 -2.19
CA TYR A 157 7.55 8.00 -1.40
C TYR A 157 7.00 6.86 -2.26
N VAL A 158 5.93 7.11 -3.02
CA VAL A 158 5.31 6.09 -3.88
C VAL A 158 6.30 5.58 -4.92
N PHE A 159 7.03 6.49 -5.58
CA PHE A 159 8.05 6.11 -6.57
C PHE A 159 9.17 5.27 -5.95
N VAL A 160 9.67 5.65 -4.76
CA VAL A 160 10.73 4.92 -4.07
C VAL A 160 10.28 3.51 -3.70
N VAL A 161 9.10 3.34 -3.11
CA VAL A 161 8.67 2.03 -2.61
C VAL A 161 8.20 1.09 -3.73
N ILE A 162 7.55 1.63 -4.77
CA ILE A 162 7.02 0.79 -5.87
C ILE A 162 8.09 0.48 -6.91
N VAL A 163 8.99 1.43 -7.22
CA VAL A 163 9.95 1.29 -8.33
C VAL A 163 11.38 1.09 -7.81
N VAL A 164 11.87 2.01 -7.00
CA VAL A 164 13.29 2.03 -6.61
C VAL A 164 13.65 0.87 -5.68
N LEU A 165 12.81 0.57 -4.68
CA LEU A 165 13.06 -0.47 -3.69
C LEU A 165 13.16 -1.86 -4.32
N PRO A 166 12.19 -2.33 -5.15
CA PRO A 166 12.32 -3.61 -5.83
C PRO A 166 13.54 -3.67 -6.77
N PHE A 167 13.86 -2.56 -7.44
CA PHE A 167 15.02 -2.49 -8.33
C PHE A 167 16.34 -2.63 -7.56
N ILE A 168 16.53 -1.87 -6.48
CA ILE A 168 17.73 -1.97 -5.64
C ILE A 168 17.90 -3.37 -5.07
N LEU A 169 16.82 -3.96 -4.56
CA LEU A 169 16.85 -5.33 -4.02
C LEU A 169 17.24 -6.34 -5.10
N SER A 170 16.70 -6.18 -6.31
CA SER A 170 17.05 -7.04 -7.46
C SER A 170 18.54 -6.96 -7.80
N VAL A 171 19.10 -5.74 -7.87
CA VAL A 171 20.53 -5.53 -8.12
C VAL A 171 21.39 -6.14 -7.00
N LEU A 172 20.99 -5.95 -5.74
CA LEU A 172 21.70 -6.54 -4.60
C LEU A 172 21.69 -8.07 -4.65
N PHE A 173 20.58 -8.69 -5.03
CA PHE A 173 20.50 -10.15 -5.15
C PHE A 173 21.34 -10.69 -6.30
N ILE A 174 21.37 -10.03 -7.46
CA ILE A 174 22.28 -10.38 -8.55
C ILE A 174 23.72 -10.32 -8.07
N LEU A 175 24.09 -9.25 -7.35
CA LEU A 175 25.45 -9.05 -6.86
C LEU A 175 25.85 -10.11 -5.82
N ILE A 176 24.96 -10.46 -4.89
CA ILE A 176 25.19 -11.54 -3.92
C ILE A 176 25.36 -12.88 -4.64
N ASN A 177 24.51 -13.17 -5.64
CA ASN A 177 24.58 -14.44 -6.36
C ASN A 177 25.87 -14.55 -7.20
N TYR A 178 26.25 -13.47 -7.87
CA TYR A 178 27.51 -13.39 -8.60
C TYR A 178 28.72 -13.62 -7.69
N LEU A 179 28.75 -13.00 -6.49
CA LEU A 179 29.87 -13.15 -5.55
C LEU A 179 29.95 -14.55 -4.90
N THR A 180 28.82 -15.24 -4.75
CA THR A 180 28.78 -16.53 -4.02
C THR A 180 28.79 -17.75 -4.93
N GLN A 181 28.16 -17.66 -6.11
CA GLN A 181 27.92 -18.78 -7.01
C GLN A 181 28.51 -18.56 -8.41
N ASN A 182 29.11 -17.39 -8.68
CA ASN A 182 29.59 -16.99 -10.01
C ASN A 182 28.50 -17.05 -11.09
N ASP A 183 27.23 -16.93 -10.68
CA ASP A 183 26.07 -16.95 -11.55
C ASP A 183 25.38 -15.58 -11.54
N SER A 184 25.13 -15.06 -12.74
CA SER A 184 24.44 -13.79 -12.97
C SER A 184 22.92 -13.93 -13.07
N HIS A 185 22.40 -15.16 -13.12
CA HIS A 185 20.96 -15.39 -13.07
C HIS A 185 20.43 -15.07 -11.67
N ILE A 186 19.15 -14.70 -11.60
CA ILE A 186 18.45 -14.47 -10.33
C ILE A 186 17.74 -15.77 -9.94
N PRO A 187 18.17 -16.45 -8.87
CA PRO A 187 17.42 -17.56 -8.28
C PRO A 187 15.96 -17.22 -8.03
N THR A 188 15.08 -18.17 -8.32
CA THR A 188 13.63 -18.09 -8.04
C THR A 188 13.34 -17.77 -6.56
N ALA A 189 14.23 -18.17 -5.65
CA ALA A 189 14.22 -17.82 -4.22
C ALA A 189 14.13 -16.30 -3.97
N TYR A 190 14.77 -15.48 -4.81
CA TYR A 190 14.75 -14.02 -4.66
C TYR A 190 13.40 -13.40 -5.04
N SER A 191 12.69 -13.99 -6.02
CA SER A 191 11.31 -13.64 -6.33
C SER A 191 10.38 -13.94 -5.15
N TYR A 192 10.56 -15.09 -4.48
CA TYR A 192 9.82 -15.40 -3.25
C TYR A 192 10.12 -14.40 -2.13
N PHE A 193 11.38 -13.97 -1.97
CA PHE A 193 11.74 -12.96 -0.98
C PHE A 193 11.10 -11.59 -1.29
N LEU A 194 11.14 -11.14 -2.54
CA LEU A 194 10.54 -9.86 -2.93
C LEU A 194 9.04 -9.83 -2.63
N ASN A 195 8.32 -10.94 -2.82
CA ASN A 195 6.90 -11.01 -2.56
C ASN A 195 6.59 -11.25 -1.08
N TYR A 196 6.99 -12.41 -0.55
CA TYR A 196 6.62 -12.84 0.80
C TYR A 196 7.53 -12.24 1.87
N GLY A 197 8.84 -12.14 1.60
CA GLY A 197 9.81 -11.55 2.51
C GLY A 197 9.51 -10.08 2.79
N LEU A 198 9.33 -9.26 1.74
CA LEU A 198 8.97 -7.84 1.92
C LEU A 198 7.59 -7.68 2.58
N LEU A 199 6.63 -8.55 2.27
CA LEU A 199 5.34 -8.53 2.95
C LEU A 199 5.50 -8.75 4.46
N ILE A 200 6.25 -9.77 4.87
CA ILE A 200 6.52 -10.07 6.28
C ILE A 200 7.24 -8.88 6.94
N ILE A 201 8.29 -8.35 6.30
CA ILE A 201 9.05 -7.20 6.81
C ILE A 201 8.14 -5.98 6.98
N SER A 202 7.24 -5.71 6.02
CA SER A 202 6.31 -4.59 6.08
C SER A 202 5.31 -4.71 7.23
N ILE A 203 4.80 -5.93 7.49
CA ILE A 203 3.91 -6.22 8.61
C ILE A 203 4.65 -6.02 9.93
N ILE A 204 5.85 -6.59 10.07
CA ILE A 204 6.67 -6.45 11.28
C ILE A 204 6.98 -4.97 11.53
N SER A 205 7.38 -4.22 10.50
CA SER A 205 7.65 -2.79 10.60
C SER A 205 6.43 -1.99 11.06
N LEU A 206 5.25 -2.29 10.50
CA LEU A 206 3.98 -1.67 10.91
C LEU A 206 3.68 -1.92 12.40
N VAL A 207 3.81 -3.17 12.85
CA VAL A 207 3.53 -3.60 14.24
C VAL A 207 4.53 -2.98 15.22
N ILE A 208 5.83 -3.07 14.93
CA ILE A 208 6.87 -2.46 15.77
C ILE A 208 6.63 -0.95 15.90
N ASN A 209 6.33 -0.28 14.78
CA ASN A 209 6.08 1.16 14.80
C ASN A 209 4.84 1.51 15.64
N TYR A 210 3.77 0.71 15.55
CA TYR A 210 2.60 0.87 16.41
C TYR A 210 2.94 0.74 17.91
N LEU A 211 3.73 -0.27 18.28
CA LEU A 211 4.19 -0.48 19.66
C LEU A 211 5.08 0.66 20.17
N ILE A 212 5.95 1.20 19.32
CA ILE A 212 6.75 2.38 19.66
C ILE A 212 5.86 3.60 19.88
N GLN A 213 4.90 3.85 18.99
CA GLN A 213 4.00 5.00 19.08
C GLN A 213 3.08 4.91 20.30
N ILE A 214 2.53 3.73 20.61
CA ILE A 214 1.64 3.57 21.77
C ILE A 214 2.38 3.78 23.09
N LYS A 215 3.65 3.35 23.18
CA LYS A 215 4.50 3.58 24.35
C LYS A 215 4.78 5.07 24.55
N LYS A 216 5.06 5.80 23.46
CA LYS A 216 5.27 7.26 23.47
C LYS A 216 4.03 8.08 23.84
N ILE A 217 2.82 7.52 23.73
CA ILE A 217 1.58 8.20 24.14
C ILE A 217 1.27 7.98 25.62
N LYS A 218 1.72 6.86 26.21
CA LYS A 218 1.51 6.52 27.62
C LYS A 218 2.49 7.23 28.55
N ASN A 219 3.69 7.51 28.07
CA ASN A 219 4.70 8.34 28.73
C ASN A 219 4.46 9.82 28.45
#